data_AF-J3BZI2-F1
#
_entry.id   AF-J3BZI2-F1
#
_cell.length_a   1.000
_cell.length_b   1.000
_cell.length_c   1.000
_cell.angle_alpha   90.00
_cell.angle_beta   90.00
_cell.angle_gamma   90.00
#
_symmetry.space_group_name_H-M   'P 1'
#
loop_
_entity.id
_entity.type
_entity.pdbx_description
1 polymer ?
#
loop_
_entity_poly.entity_id
_entity_poly.type
_entity_poly.pdbx_seq_one_letter_code
_entity_poly.pdbx_strand_id
1 'polypeptide(L)'
;MKNNKIIFLVLLFSVLIGCKEESKFPLDKKYWDVADYDNVIREVKFGTEPDEKLPTFDNPDTKLLVEKLTDEENFKVVLDDNQLGLKHRTEVGQGFFDKWRDMATIYNAIDRTDKYIYEREYVEVYNFGLELQIKYFKLGNDAIIEKSDDPNSLSVKNTVDTNIETLTNNMINYLDEINNEKSYTNLGLDLIANGIDKNFTELVNTYPNYNFSGLLEKVNLMLKKTKSENIKQSLTKLKGLIESKGATKSEGSEV
;
A
#
# COMPACT_ATOMS: atom_id res chain seq x y z
N MET A 1 7.36 55.85 38.42
CA MET A 1 7.89 54.68 37.67
C MET A 1 7.49 53.36 38.34
N LYS A 2 6.20 52.99 38.34
CA LYS A 2 5.73 51.76 39.02
C LYS A 2 4.82 50.84 38.19
N ASN A 3 4.55 51.18 36.92
CA ASN A 3 3.56 50.43 36.11
C ASN A 3 4.18 49.63 34.94
N ASN A 4 5.49 49.72 34.68
CA ASN A 4 6.12 48.98 33.56
C ASN A 4 6.60 47.57 33.93
N LYS A 5 6.62 47.20 35.22
CA LYS A 5 7.05 45.85 35.65
C LYS A 5 5.95 44.80 35.55
N ILE A 6 4.68 45.20 35.51
CA ILE A 6 3.53 44.28 35.46
C ILE A 6 3.26 43.81 34.02
N ILE A 7 3.47 44.69 33.03
CA ILE A 7 3.26 44.36 31.60
C ILE A 7 4.25 43.29 31.12
N PHE A 8 5.50 43.32 31.61
CA PHE A 8 6.52 42.33 31.24
C PHE A 8 6.25 40.93 31.86
N LEU A 9 5.56 40.88 33.00
CA LEU A 9 5.23 39.62 33.68
C LEU A 9 4.05 38.91 32.99
N VAL A 10 3.06 39.66 32.49
CA VAL A 10 1.92 39.11 31.74
C VAL A 10 2.35 38.56 30.37
N LEU A 11 3.34 39.20 29.72
CA LEU A 11 3.90 38.73 28.45
C LEU A 11 4.79 37.48 28.58
N LEU A 12 5.34 37.22 29.77
CA LEU A 12 6.09 35.98 30.04
C LEU A 12 5.16 34.78 30.33
N PHE A 13 3.97 35.01 30.89
CA PHE A 13 3.01 33.94 31.18
C PHE A 13 2.23 33.48 29.95
N SER A 14 2.09 34.31 28.92
CA SER A 14 1.46 33.89 27.65
C SER A 14 2.35 33.00 26.77
N VAL A 15 3.64 32.83 27.09
CA VAL A 15 4.54 31.88 26.39
C VAL A 15 4.49 30.47 27.00
N LEU A 16 3.84 30.30 28.17
CA LEU A 16 3.83 29.03 28.91
C LEU A 16 2.49 28.28 28.85
N ILE A 17 1.48 28.80 28.14
CA ILE A 17 0.26 28.05 27.80
C ILE A 17 0.44 27.44 26.41
N GLY A 18 1.59 26.79 26.20
CA GLY A 18 1.74 25.78 25.17
C GLY A 18 1.48 24.43 25.84
N CYS A 19 0.22 24.14 26.20
CA CYS A 19 -0.17 22.75 26.43
C CYS A 19 0.05 22.01 25.11
N LYS A 20 1.22 21.38 24.95
CA LYS A 20 1.32 20.22 24.07
C LYS A 20 0.43 19.17 24.73
N GLU A 21 -0.82 19.07 24.30
CA GLU A 21 -1.45 17.75 24.34
C GLU A 21 -0.46 16.80 23.66
N GLU A 22 -0.06 15.74 24.37
CA GLU A 22 0.63 14.65 23.71
C GLU A 22 -0.28 14.19 22.58
N SER A 23 0.13 14.48 21.34
CA SER A 23 -0.63 14.07 20.17
C SER A 23 -0.84 12.56 20.26
N LYS A 24 -2.10 12.13 20.22
CA LYS A 24 -2.52 10.71 20.23
C LYS A 24 -1.76 9.87 19.19
N PHE A 25 -1.32 10.52 18.11
CA PHE A 25 -0.57 9.92 17.01
C PHE A 25 0.84 10.54 16.89
N PRO A 26 1.86 9.76 16.53
CA PRO A 26 3.25 10.24 16.40
C PRO A 26 3.47 11.00 15.07
N LEU A 27 2.68 12.03 14.80
CA LEU A 27 2.67 12.76 13.53
C LEU A 27 3.99 13.52 13.24
N ASP A 28 4.70 13.91 14.30
CA ASP A 28 6.03 14.55 14.21
C ASP A 28 7.13 13.57 13.76
N LYS A 29 6.90 12.25 13.86
CA LYS A 29 7.87 11.25 13.45
C LYS A 29 7.96 11.21 11.93
N LYS A 30 9.20 11.27 11.41
CA LYS A 30 9.44 11.31 9.95
C LYS A 30 8.90 10.06 9.25
N TYR A 31 9.22 8.88 9.76
CA TYR A 31 8.77 7.59 9.24
C TYR A 31 8.19 6.76 10.39
N TRP A 32 7.02 6.18 10.16
CA TRP A 32 6.39 5.28 11.10
C TRP A 32 6.94 3.87 10.98
N ASP A 33 7.20 3.23 12.10
CA ASP A 33 7.58 1.82 12.16
C ASP A 33 6.37 0.93 12.46
N VAL A 34 6.61 -0.39 12.54
CA VAL A 34 5.56 -1.39 12.78
C VAL A 34 4.81 -1.15 14.10
N ALA A 35 5.48 -0.64 15.13
CA ALA A 35 4.86 -0.38 16.43
C ALA A 35 3.98 0.89 16.38
N ASP A 36 4.41 1.92 15.64
CA ASP A 36 3.54 3.08 15.38
C ASP A 36 2.27 2.65 14.64
N TYR A 37 2.40 1.83 13.57
CA TYR A 37 1.24 1.32 12.84
C TYR A 37 0.31 0.50 13.75
N ASP A 38 0.84 -0.37 14.61
CA ASP A 38 0.02 -1.11 15.59
C ASP A 38 -0.81 -0.18 16.48
N ASN A 39 -0.15 0.84 17.03
CA ASN A 39 -0.81 1.80 17.88
C ASN A 39 -1.86 2.62 17.11
N VAL A 40 -1.49 3.19 15.97
CA VAL A 40 -2.38 4.01 15.14
C VAL A 40 -3.60 3.21 14.71
N ILE A 41 -3.42 2.00 14.18
CA ILE A 41 -4.51 1.15 13.73
C ILE A 41 -5.45 0.80 14.88
N ARG A 42 -4.90 0.44 16.06
CA ARG A 42 -5.72 0.16 17.25
C ARG A 42 -6.56 1.37 17.63
N GLU A 43 -5.95 2.55 17.69
CA GLU A 43 -6.62 3.79 18.07
C GLU A 43 -7.70 4.20 17.06
N VAL A 44 -7.47 4.01 15.77
CA VAL A 44 -8.47 4.30 14.72
C VAL A 44 -9.62 3.29 14.74
N LYS A 45 -9.33 2.01 15.02
CA LYS A 45 -10.36 0.95 15.04
C LYS A 45 -11.23 0.98 16.29
N PHE A 46 -10.64 1.26 17.44
CA PHE A 46 -11.28 1.03 18.75
C PHE A 46 -11.35 2.26 19.63
N GLY A 47 -10.61 3.32 19.29
CA GLY A 47 -10.57 4.57 20.04
C GLY A 47 -11.42 5.68 19.42
N THR A 48 -12.18 5.39 18.35
CA THR A 48 -13.16 6.28 17.73
C THR A 48 -14.54 5.97 18.31
N GLU A 49 -15.25 6.99 18.79
CA GLU A 49 -16.58 6.79 19.36
C GLU A 49 -17.59 6.33 18.29
N PRO A 50 -18.67 5.59 18.63
CA PRO A 50 -19.58 5.01 17.64
C PRO A 50 -20.25 6.02 16.68
N ASP A 51 -20.36 7.28 17.08
CA ASP A 51 -20.94 8.38 16.31
C ASP A 51 -19.87 9.29 15.65
N GLU A 52 -18.59 9.05 15.94
CA GLU A 52 -17.47 9.78 15.35
C GLU A 52 -17.10 9.20 13.97
N LYS A 53 -16.76 10.07 13.03
CA LYS A 53 -16.28 9.66 11.71
C LYS A 53 -14.83 9.20 11.78
N LEU A 54 -14.47 8.22 10.96
CA LEU A 54 -13.07 7.81 10.82
C LEU A 54 -12.23 8.95 10.24
N PRO A 55 -10.91 8.96 10.49
CA PRO A 55 -9.97 9.87 9.83
C PRO A 55 -10.08 9.80 8.31
N THR A 56 -10.17 10.95 7.65
CA THR A 56 -10.24 11.05 6.17
C THR A 56 -9.24 12.06 5.61
N PHE A 57 -8.95 11.94 4.32
CA PHE A 57 -8.15 12.92 3.56
C PHE A 57 -8.86 14.26 3.39
N ASP A 58 -10.19 14.28 3.46
CA ASP A 58 -11.01 15.47 3.23
C ASP A 58 -11.20 16.30 4.51
N ASN A 59 -10.98 15.70 5.69
CA ASN A 59 -11.00 16.41 6.95
C ASN A 59 -9.59 16.98 7.26
N PRO A 60 -9.39 18.31 7.27
CA PRO A 60 -8.08 18.93 7.48
C PRO A 60 -7.40 18.50 8.80
N ASP A 61 -8.18 18.23 9.84
CA ASP A 61 -7.65 17.89 11.17
C ASP A 61 -7.08 16.47 11.22
N THR A 62 -7.63 15.56 10.41
CA THR A 62 -7.21 14.15 10.37
C THR A 62 -6.44 13.79 9.10
N LYS A 63 -6.35 14.70 8.12
CA LYS A 63 -5.72 14.45 6.83
C LYS A 63 -4.29 13.95 6.96
N LEU A 64 -3.49 14.60 7.81
CA LEU A 64 -2.08 14.24 8.00
C LEU A 64 -1.91 12.81 8.56
N LEU A 65 -2.84 12.37 9.41
CA LEU A 65 -2.85 11.01 9.94
C LEU A 65 -3.06 9.99 8.81
N VAL A 66 -4.02 10.24 7.92
CA VAL A 66 -4.28 9.34 6.78
C VAL A 66 -3.13 9.37 5.78
N GLU A 67 -2.59 10.55 5.47
CA GLU A 67 -1.39 10.69 4.62
C GLU A 67 -0.22 9.87 5.16
N LYS A 68 0.03 9.93 6.47
CA LYS A 68 1.07 9.13 7.14
C LYS A 68 0.75 7.64 7.14
N LEU A 69 -0.51 7.27 7.36
CA LEU A 69 -0.96 5.88 7.40
C LEU A 69 -0.76 5.18 6.04
N THR A 70 -0.92 5.91 4.94
CA THR A 70 -0.73 5.41 3.57
C THR A 70 0.61 5.84 2.94
N ASP A 71 1.57 6.35 3.73
CA ASP A 71 2.88 6.75 3.22
C ASP A 71 3.78 5.53 3.01
N GLU A 72 4.01 5.17 1.75
CA GLU A 72 4.87 4.04 1.37
C GLU A 72 6.33 4.22 1.82
N GLU A 73 6.79 5.45 2.05
CA GLU A 73 8.15 5.69 2.55
C GLU A 73 8.37 5.07 3.93
N ASN A 74 7.31 4.88 4.72
CA ASN A 74 7.40 4.24 6.04
C ASN A 74 8.03 2.85 6.00
N PHE A 75 7.74 2.05 4.97
CA PHE A 75 8.39 0.75 4.79
C PHE A 75 9.58 0.84 3.82
N LYS A 76 9.54 1.67 2.78
CA LYS A 76 10.61 1.75 1.76
C LYS A 76 11.96 2.10 2.37
N VAL A 77 11.99 3.00 3.34
CA VAL A 77 13.25 3.42 4.00
C VAL A 77 13.99 2.27 4.69
N VAL A 78 13.29 1.18 5.03
CA VAL A 78 13.92 -0.03 5.57
C VAL A 78 14.08 -1.08 4.48
N LEU A 79 13.03 -1.35 3.71
CA LEU A 79 13.02 -2.49 2.77
C LEU A 79 13.98 -2.28 1.58
N ASP A 80 14.15 -1.04 1.14
CA ASP A 80 15.03 -0.69 0.02
C ASP A 80 16.47 -0.36 0.48
N ASP A 81 16.75 -0.31 1.78
CA ASP A 81 18.09 -0.03 2.30
C ASP A 81 19.00 -1.27 2.25
N ASN A 82 19.80 -1.34 1.19
CA ASN A 82 20.77 -2.43 1.00
C ASN A 82 21.93 -2.44 2.01
N GLN A 83 22.08 -1.42 2.87
CA GLN A 83 23.02 -1.46 4.00
C GLN A 83 22.49 -2.30 5.16
N LEU A 84 21.16 -2.52 5.22
CA LEU A 84 20.54 -3.38 6.22
C LEU A 84 20.58 -4.84 5.78
N GLY A 85 20.84 -5.72 6.75
CA GLY A 85 20.87 -7.17 6.51
C GLY A 85 19.51 -7.67 6.01
N LEU A 86 19.54 -8.59 5.04
CA LEU A 86 18.34 -9.14 4.40
C LEU A 86 17.35 -9.71 5.42
N LYS A 87 17.83 -10.43 6.44
CA LYS A 87 17.01 -10.94 7.54
C LYS A 87 16.20 -9.83 8.23
N HIS A 88 16.84 -8.72 8.58
CA HIS A 88 16.17 -7.61 9.26
C HIS A 88 15.10 -6.97 8.37
N ARG A 89 15.43 -6.74 7.09
CA ARG A 89 14.46 -6.20 6.12
C ARG A 89 13.25 -7.11 5.94
N THR A 90 13.46 -8.43 5.84
CA THR A 90 12.36 -9.40 5.76
C THR A 90 11.49 -9.37 7.02
N GLU A 91 12.08 -9.30 8.22
CA GLU A 91 11.34 -9.22 9.49
C GLU A 91 10.49 -7.95 9.58
N VAL A 92 11.05 -6.80 9.20
CA VAL A 92 10.29 -5.54 9.15
C VAL A 92 9.18 -5.59 8.10
N GLY A 93 9.47 -6.14 6.92
CA GLY A 93 8.48 -6.31 5.85
C GLY A 93 7.29 -7.19 6.28
N GLN A 94 7.55 -8.29 6.99
CA GLN A 94 6.51 -9.11 7.60
C GLN A 94 5.67 -8.31 8.60
N GLY A 95 6.32 -7.54 9.48
CA GLY A 95 5.61 -6.71 10.44
C GLY A 95 4.67 -5.70 9.80
N PHE A 96 5.11 -5.00 8.75
CA PHE A 96 4.24 -4.11 7.98
C PHE A 96 3.12 -4.88 7.27
N PHE A 97 3.40 -6.04 6.70
CA PHE A 97 2.40 -6.84 6.00
C PHE A 97 1.27 -7.28 6.94
N ASP A 98 1.60 -7.68 8.17
CA ASP A 98 0.61 -8.02 9.19
C ASP A 98 -0.23 -6.80 9.58
N LYS A 99 0.38 -5.62 9.72
CA LYS A 99 -0.36 -4.38 10.02
C LYS A 99 -1.22 -3.89 8.88
N TRP A 100 -0.76 -4.02 7.63
CA TRP A 100 -1.58 -3.68 6.47
C TRP A 100 -2.87 -4.50 6.42
N ARG A 101 -2.81 -5.80 6.74
CA ARG A 101 -4.02 -6.65 6.80
C ARG A 101 -5.04 -6.13 7.81
N ASP A 102 -4.58 -5.63 8.95
CA ASP A 102 -5.46 -4.98 9.92
C ASP A 102 -5.99 -3.66 9.35
N MET A 103 -5.14 -2.84 8.73
CA MET A 103 -5.51 -1.55 8.14
C MET A 103 -6.58 -1.67 7.06
N ALA A 104 -6.53 -2.71 6.22
CA ALA A 104 -7.46 -2.93 5.10
C ALA A 104 -8.94 -3.06 5.54
N THR A 105 -9.19 -3.40 6.81
CA THR A 105 -10.56 -3.52 7.32
C THR A 105 -11.14 -2.22 7.87
N ILE A 106 -10.37 -1.14 7.94
CA ILE A 106 -10.81 0.12 8.56
C ILE A 106 -11.84 0.83 7.69
N TYR A 107 -11.57 0.91 6.38
CA TYR A 107 -12.30 1.78 5.45
C TYR A 107 -13.23 1.05 4.48
N ASN A 108 -13.49 -0.24 4.68
CA ASN A 108 -14.29 -1.07 3.77
C ASN A 108 -15.81 -0.92 3.93
N ALA A 109 -16.27 0.04 4.73
CA ALA A 109 -17.69 0.24 5.02
C ALA A 109 -18.46 0.76 3.79
N ILE A 110 -19.62 0.16 3.55
CA ILE A 110 -20.53 0.48 2.45
C ILE A 110 -21.86 0.99 3.02
N ASP A 111 -22.46 1.99 2.36
CA ASP A 111 -23.74 2.56 2.74
C ASP A 111 -24.94 1.74 2.21
N ARG A 112 -26.16 2.21 2.51
CA ARG A 112 -27.40 1.53 2.07
C ARG A 112 -27.65 1.58 0.55
N THR A 113 -26.82 2.31 -0.20
CA THR A 113 -26.88 2.47 -1.65
C THR A 113 -25.76 1.69 -2.37
N ASP A 114 -25.10 0.78 -1.66
CA ASP A 114 -23.94 0.01 -2.11
C ASP A 114 -22.71 0.88 -2.44
N LYS A 115 -22.59 2.10 -1.88
CA LYS A 115 -21.44 2.99 -2.08
C LYS A 115 -20.46 2.94 -0.92
N TYR A 116 -19.16 2.95 -1.22
CA TYR A 116 -18.14 3.05 -0.17
C TYR A 116 -18.24 4.39 0.57
N ILE A 117 -18.23 4.35 1.90
CA ILE A 117 -18.30 5.55 2.75
C ILE A 117 -16.96 6.31 2.72
N TYR A 118 -15.85 5.56 2.68
CA TYR A 118 -14.48 6.06 2.72
C TYR A 118 -13.70 5.55 1.50
N GLU A 119 -14.26 5.75 0.30
CA GLU A 119 -13.74 5.14 -0.92
C GLU A 119 -12.27 5.50 -1.20
N ARG A 120 -11.87 6.74 -0.91
CA ARG A 120 -10.52 7.22 -1.15
C ARG A 120 -9.54 6.54 -0.21
N GLU A 121 -9.85 6.54 1.08
CA GLU A 121 -9.03 5.89 2.11
C GLU A 121 -8.92 4.39 1.86
N TYR A 122 -10.03 3.73 1.47
CA TYR A 122 -10.04 2.31 1.14
C TYR A 122 -9.07 1.98 0.00
N VAL A 123 -9.15 2.71 -1.12
CA VAL A 123 -8.30 2.45 -2.29
C VAL A 123 -6.83 2.77 -2.01
N GLU A 124 -6.53 3.85 -1.27
CA GLU A 124 -5.15 4.21 -0.91
C GLU A 124 -4.52 3.19 0.05
N VAL A 125 -5.28 2.69 1.05
CA VAL A 125 -4.85 1.59 1.92
C VAL A 125 -4.58 0.30 1.13
N TYR A 126 -5.41 0.02 0.12
CA TYR A 126 -5.20 -1.14 -0.74
C TYR A 126 -3.94 -0.97 -1.61
N ASN A 127 -3.74 0.20 -2.21
CA ASN A 127 -2.57 0.53 -3.02
C ASN A 127 -1.26 0.46 -2.21
N PHE A 128 -1.25 0.99 -0.98
CA PHE A 128 -0.13 0.84 -0.05
C PHE A 128 0.23 -0.64 0.15
N GLY A 129 -0.79 -1.50 0.30
CA GLY A 129 -0.62 -2.95 0.45
C GLY A 129 -0.06 -3.66 -0.77
N LEU A 130 -0.43 -3.22 -1.98
CA LEU A 130 0.08 -3.81 -3.22
C LEU A 130 1.59 -3.55 -3.35
N GLU A 131 2.03 -2.31 -3.14
CA GLU A 131 3.45 -1.93 -3.18
C GLU A 131 4.25 -2.70 -2.10
N LEU A 132 3.73 -2.75 -0.87
CA LEU A 132 4.35 -3.46 0.24
C LEU A 132 4.54 -4.95 -0.08
N GLN A 133 3.51 -5.60 -0.63
CA GLN A 133 3.56 -7.02 -0.99
C GLN A 133 4.64 -7.31 -2.03
N ILE A 134 4.78 -6.47 -3.07
CA ILE A 134 5.82 -6.68 -4.10
C ILE A 134 7.20 -6.72 -3.46
N LYS A 135 7.52 -5.75 -2.60
CA LYS A 135 8.82 -5.67 -1.90
C LYS A 135 9.02 -6.79 -0.90
N TYR A 136 8.02 -7.08 -0.08
CA TYR A 136 8.08 -8.13 0.93
C TYR A 136 8.33 -9.51 0.30
N PHE A 137 7.58 -9.87 -0.74
CA PHE A 137 7.78 -11.13 -1.47
C PHE A 137 9.14 -11.18 -2.16
N LYS A 138 9.62 -10.05 -2.70
CA LYS A 138 10.95 -9.96 -3.31
C LYS A 138 12.04 -10.27 -2.28
N LEU A 139 12.00 -9.64 -1.10
CA LEU A 139 12.96 -9.90 -0.02
C LEU A 139 12.90 -11.37 0.44
N GLY A 140 11.70 -11.95 0.52
CA GLY A 140 11.53 -13.37 0.83
C GLY A 140 12.20 -14.29 -0.20
N ASN A 141 11.99 -14.01 -1.48
CA ASN A 141 12.61 -14.75 -2.58
C ASN A 141 14.14 -14.57 -2.61
N ASP A 142 14.64 -13.36 -2.42
CA ASP A 142 16.06 -13.07 -2.32
C ASP A 142 16.69 -13.88 -1.15
N ALA A 143 15.99 -13.99 -0.02
CA ALA A 143 16.48 -14.72 1.15
C ALA A 143 16.50 -16.24 0.94
N ILE A 144 15.55 -16.79 0.18
CA ILE A 144 15.53 -18.20 -0.21
C ILE A 144 16.73 -18.49 -1.12
N ILE A 145 16.99 -17.61 -2.09
CA ILE A 145 18.09 -17.73 -3.03
C ILE A 145 19.45 -17.65 -2.30
N GLU A 146 19.65 -16.61 -1.47
CA GLU A 146 20.92 -16.38 -0.76
C GLU A 146 21.30 -17.53 0.18
N LYS A 147 20.31 -18.19 0.79
CA LYS A 147 20.53 -19.29 1.75
C LYS A 147 20.61 -20.67 1.10
N SER A 148 20.40 -20.78 -0.21
CA SER A 148 20.38 -22.05 -0.91
C SER A 148 21.78 -22.50 -1.32
N ASP A 149 22.05 -23.81 -1.22
CA ASP A 149 23.32 -24.40 -1.67
C ASP A 149 23.48 -24.28 -3.21
N ASP A 150 22.36 -24.45 -3.94
CA ASP A 150 22.28 -24.22 -5.39
C ASP A 150 21.05 -23.35 -5.73
N PRO A 151 21.26 -22.03 -5.95
CA PRO A 151 20.24 -21.09 -6.40
C PRO A 151 19.52 -21.48 -7.69
N ASN A 152 20.18 -22.26 -8.55
CA ASN A 152 19.65 -22.63 -9.85
C ASN A 152 18.92 -23.97 -9.85
N SER A 153 18.91 -24.66 -8.71
CA SER A 153 18.21 -25.93 -8.55
C SER A 153 16.73 -25.77 -8.85
N LEU A 154 16.13 -26.82 -9.41
CA LEU A 154 14.70 -26.83 -9.72
C LEU A 154 13.85 -26.56 -8.47
N SER A 155 14.27 -27.06 -7.30
CA SER A 155 13.56 -26.85 -6.04
C SER A 155 13.51 -25.37 -5.63
N VAL A 156 14.64 -24.65 -5.74
CA VAL A 156 14.69 -23.22 -5.41
C VAL A 156 13.84 -22.42 -6.38
N LYS A 157 13.98 -22.68 -7.69
CA LYS A 157 13.18 -22.02 -8.73
C LYS A 157 11.68 -22.23 -8.53
N ASN A 158 11.25 -23.46 -8.28
CA ASN A 158 9.84 -23.77 -8.04
C ASN A 158 9.28 -23.05 -6.81
N THR A 159 10.09 -22.94 -5.74
CA THR A 159 9.69 -22.22 -4.52
C THR A 159 9.50 -20.73 -4.80
N VAL A 160 10.45 -20.11 -5.51
CA VAL A 160 10.36 -18.71 -5.92
C VAL A 160 9.15 -18.49 -6.83
N ASP A 161 8.92 -19.37 -7.81
CA ASP A 161 7.78 -19.27 -8.72
C ASP A 161 6.44 -19.39 -7.98
N THR A 162 6.33 -20.28 -6.99
CA THR A 162 5.13 -20.42 -6.14
C THR A 162 4.87 -19.16 -5.31
N ASN A 163 5.94 -18.52 -4.81
CA ASN A 163 5.81 -17.24 -4.09
C ASN A 163 5.35 -16.13 -5.03
N ILE A 164 5.91 -16.03 -6.25
CA ILE A 164 5.49 -15.04 -7.25
C ILE A 164 4.04 -15.29 -7.70
N GLU A 165 3.63 -16.55 -7.83
CA GLU A 165 2.24 -16.92 -8.10
C GLU A 165 1.30 -16.45 -6.98
N THR A 166 1.68 -16.69 -5.73
CA THR A 166 0.91 -16.24 -4.56
C THR A 166 0.76 -14.71 -4.56
N LEU A 167 1.86 -13.97 -4.77
CA LEU A 167 1.82 -12.51 -4.91
C LEU A 167 0.89 -12.08 -6.05
N THR A 168 1.03 -12.69 -7.22
CA THR A 168 0.23 -12.36 -8.41
C THR A 168 -1.25 -12.61 -8.14
N ASN A 169 -1.61 -13.71 -7.47
CA ASN A 169 -2.98 -14.01 -7.08
C ASN A 169 -3.53 -13.00 -6.07
N ASN A 170 -2.73 -12.58 -5.08
CA ASN A 170 -3.13 -11.51 -4.16
C ASN A 170 -3.42 -10.20 -4.90
N MET A 171 -2.60 -9.83 -5.89
CA MET A 171 -2.83 -8.64 -6.70
C MET A 171 -4.03 -8.81 -7.63
N ILE A 172 -4.28 -10.00 -8.18
CA ILE A 172 -5.49 -10.29 -8.97
C ILE A 172 -6.77 -10.01 -8.18
N ASN A 173 -6.77 -10.21 -6.85
CA ASN A 173 -7.92 -9.86 -6.00
C ASN A 173 -8.22 -8.36 -6.02
N TYR A 174 -7.22 -7.49 -6.21
CA TYR A 174 -7.47 -6.05 -6.40
C TYR A 174 -8.30 -5.77 -7.65
N LEU A 175 -8.04 -6.50 -8.74
CA LEU A 175 -8.80 -6.33 -9.97
C LEU A 175 -10.27 -6.74 -9.80
N ASP A 176 -10.63 -7.45 -8.73
CA ASP A 176 -12.05 -7.72 -8.45
C ASP A 176 -12.85 -6.50 -8.01
N GLU A 177 -12.20 -5.41 -7.59
CA GLU A 177 -12.88 -4.13 -7.32
C GLU A 177 -13.56 -3.56 -8.58
N ILE A 178 -13.07 -3.94 -9.78
CA ILE A 178 -13.68 -3.57 -11.07
C ILE A 178 -15.07 -4.21 -11.23
N ASN A 179 -15.36 -5.34 -10.58
CA ASN A 179 -16.73 -5.86 -10.58
C ASN A 179 -17.69 -4.97 -9.79
N ASN A 180 -17.14 -4.15 -8.89
CA ASN A 180 -17.87 -3.25 -8.00
C ASN A 180 -17.75 -1.78 -8.44
N GLU A 181 -17.46 -1.47 -9.71
CA GLU A 181 -17.35 -0.09 -10.20
C GLU A 181 -18.53 0.82 -9.79
N LYS A 182 -19.74 0.24 -9.72
CA LYS A 182 -20.94 0.95 -9.27
C LYS A 182 -20.87 1.43 -7.82
N SER A 183 -19.98 0.90 -7.00
CA SER A 183 -19.77 1.27 -5.59
C SER A 183 -18.87 2.49 -5.43
N TYR A 184 -18.21 2.93 -6.50
CA TYR A 184 -17.25 4.02 -6.51
C TYR A 184 -17.81 5.28 -7.19
N THR A 185 -17.19 6.43 -6.90
CA THR A 185 -17.26 7.63 -7.71
C THR A 185 -16.13 7.64 -8.76
N ASN A 186 -16.11 8.65 -9.63
CA ASN A 186 -15.02 8.80 -10.61
C ASN A 186 -13.64 8.93 -9.93
N LEU A 187 -13.57 9.58 -8.76
CA LEU A 187 -12.32 9.68 -8.01
C LEU A 187 -11.80 8.30 -7.59
N GLY A 188 -12.68 7.46 -7.03
CA GLY A 188 -12.32 6.09 -6.66
C GLY A 188 -11.86 5.26 -7.86
N LEU A 189 -12.55 5.39 -9.00
CA LEU A 189 -12.17 4.70 -10.24
C LEU A 189 -10.81 5.16 -10.78
N ASP A 190 -10.48 6.45 -10.66
CA ASP A 190 -9.17 6.99 -11.04
C ASP A 190 -8.06 6.48 -10.14
N LEU A 191 -8.31 6.36 -8.83
CA LEU A 191 -7.38 5.77 -7.88
C LEU A 191 -7.16 4.28 -8.15
N ILE A 192 -8.21 3.56 -8.56
CA ILE A 192 -8.10 2.16 -9.00
C ILE A 192 -7.20 2.06 -10.23
N ALA A 193 -7.45 2.88 -11.25
CA ALA A 193 -6.66 2.93 -12.47
C ALA A 193 -5.18 3.23 -12.18
N ASN A 194 -4.90 4.22 -11.32
CA ASN A 194 -3.54 4.55 -10.88
C ASN A 194 -2.87 3.38 -10.15
N GLY A 195 -3.61 2.68 -9.29
CA GLY A 195 -3.15 1.48 -8.60
C GLY A 195 -2.75 0.36 -9.57
N ILE A 196 -3.52 0.18 -10.65
CA ILE A 196 -3.19 -0.77 -11.73
C ILE A 196 -1.90 -0.34 -12.42
N ASP A 197 -1.84 0.91 -12.87
CA ASP A 197 -0.71 1.45 -13.62
C ASP A 197 0.61 1.39 -12.86
N LYS A 198 0.58 1.68 -11.56
CA LYS A 198 1.76 1.66 -10.70
C LYS A 198 2.15 0.24 -10.31
N ASN A 199 1.28 -0.43 -9.55
CA ASN A 199 1.67 -1.63 -8.81
C ASN A 199 1.82 -2.83 -9.76
N PHE A 200 0.98 -2.99 -10.77
CA PHE A 200 1.09 -4.13 -11.69
C PHE A 200 2.24 -3.96 -12.68
N THR A 201 2.57 -2.71 -13.05
CA THR A 201 3.80 -2.44 -13.80
C THR A 201 5.02 -2.83 -12.97
N GLU A 202 5.05 -2.46 -11.69
CA GLU A 202 6.13 -2.82 -10.78
C GLU A 202 6.24 -4.34 -10.59
N LEU A 203 5.12 -5.05 -10.42
CA LEU A 203 5.08 -6.52 -10.35
C LEU A 203 5.75 -7.17 -11.57
N VAL A 204 5.34 -6.77 -12.78
CA VAL A 204 5.85 -7.34 -14.03
C VAL A 204 7.32 -7.00 -14.25
N ASN A 205 7.74 -5.80 -13.84
CA ASN A 205 9.15 -5.38 -13.93
C ASN A 205 10.04 -6.05 -12.88
N THR A 206 9.50 -6.34 -11.70
CA THR A 206 10.23 -7.06 -10.64
C THR A 206 10.48 -8.51 -11.04
N TYR A 207 9.52 -9.16 -11.71
CA TYR A 207 9.60 -10.56 -12.12
C TYR A 207 9.42 -10.75 -13.63
N PRO A 208 10.32 -10.20 -14.48
CA PRO A 208 10.13 -10.22 -15.93
C PRO A 208 10.13 -11.63 -16.51
N ASN A 209 10.74 -12.58 -15.80
CA ASN A 209 10.86 -13.98 -16.21
C ASN A 209 9.70 -14.87 -15.73
N TYR A 210 8.78 -14.36 -14.91
CA TYR A 210 7.61 -15.12 -14.47
C TYR A 210 6.54 -15.23 -15.56
N ASN A 211 5.71 -16.29 -15.50
CA ASN A 211 4.61 -16.51 -16.43
C ASN A 211 3.31 -15.86 -15.93
N PHE A 212 2.97 -14.68 -16.47
CA PHE A 212 1.78 -13.92 -16.09
C PHE A 212 0.51 -14.32 -16.87
N SER A 213 0.40 -15.55 -17.39
CA SER A 213 -0.79 -15.99 -18.15
C SER A 213 -2.10 -15.85 -17.35
N GLY A 214 -2.10 -16.21 -16.06
CA GLY A 214 -3.26 -16.06 -15.18
C GLY A 214 -3.67 -14.60 -14.97
N LEU A 215 -2.69 -13.70 -14.80
CA LEU A 215 -2.94 -12.26 -14.73
C LEU A 215 -3.49 -11.72 -16.06
N LEU A 216 -2.93 -12.15 -17.19
CA LEU A 216 -3.41 -11.75 -18.52
C LEU A 216 -4.86 -12.19 -18.76
N GLU A 217 -5.24 -13.40 -18.33
CA GLU A 217 -6.62 -13.87 -18.39
C GLU A 217 -7.55 -12.97 -17.56
N LYS A 218 -7.16 -12.65 -16.32
CA LYS A 218 -7.90 -11.72 -15.45
C LYS A 218 -8.05 -10.34 -16.09
N VAL A 219 -6.97 -9.77 -16.62
CA VAL A 219 -6.98 -8.46 -17.30
C VAL A 219 -7.93 -8.46 -18.49
N ASN A 220 -7.89 -9.50 -19.34
CA ASN A 220 -8.82 -9.63 -20.46
C ASN A 220 -10.28 -9.77 -20.01
N LEU A 221 -10.54 -10.44 -18.89
CA LEU A 221 -11.88 -10.52 -18.31
C LEU A 221 -12.34 -9.15 -17.81
N MET A 222 -11.48 -8.41 -17.10
CA MET A 222 -11.83 -7.10 -16.56
C MET A 222 -12.02 -6.04 -17.66
N LEU A 223 -11.24 -6.08 -18.74
CA LEU A 223 -11.42 -5.22 -19.92
C LEU A 223 -12.82 -5.36 -20.56
N LYS A 224 -13.43 -6.56 -20.49
CA LYS A 224 -14.78 -6.80 -21.00
C LYS A 224 -15.87 -6.30 -20.06
N LYS A 225 -15.57 -6.17 -18.76
CA LYS A 225 -16.53 -5.84 -17.70
C LYS A 225 -16.54 -4.35 -17.36
N THR A 226 -15.38 -3.72 -17.36
CA THR A 226 -15.21 -2.31 -16.99
C THR A 226 -16.00 -1.39 -17.91
N LYS A 227 -16.66 -0.39 -17.31
CA LYS A 227 -17.28 0.73 -18.02
C LYS A 227 -16.47 2.01 -17.87
N SER A 228 -15.51 2.04 -16.96
CA SER A 228 -14.61 3.16 -16.75
C SER A 228 -13.54 3.21 -17.83
N GLU A 229 -13.47 4.34 -18.55
CA GLU A 229 -12.49 4.52 -19.61
C GLU A 229 -11.06 4.57 -19.05
N ASN A 230 -10.86 5.16 -17.87
CA ASN A 230 -9.53 5.24 -17.24
C ASN A 230 -9.03 3.85 -16.82
N ILE A 231 -9.89 3.02 -16.20
CA ILE A 231 -9.55 1.63 -15.87
C ILE A 231 -9.25 0.84 -17.13
N LYS A 232 -10.05 1.01 -18.18
CA LYS A 232 -9.85 0.36 -19.48
C LYS A 232 -8.49 0.70 -20.09
N GLN A 233 -8.07 1.96 -20.02
CA GLN A 233 -6.76 2.40 -20.48
C GLN A 233 -5.62 1.75 -19.68
N SER A 234 -5.68 1.80 -18.35
CA SER A 234 -4.66 1.18 -17.48
C SER A 234 -4.55 -0.34 -17.70
N LEU A 235 -5.68 -1.04 -17.82
CA LEU A 235 -5.69 -2.47 -18.14
C LEU A 235 -5.13 -2.78 -19.53
N THR A 236 -5.41 -1.93 -20.52
CA THR A 236 -4.86 -2.10 -21.88
C THR A 236 -3.34 -1.93 -21.89
N LYS A 237 -2.83 -0.94 -21.14
CA LYS A 237 -1.39 -0.74 -20.96
C LYS A 237 -0.75 -1.93 -20.24
N LEU A 238 -1.34 -2.41 -19.16
CA LEU A 238 -0.86 -3.59 -18.43
C LEU A 238 -0.83 -4.85 -19.33
N LYS A 239 -1.90 -5.06 -20.11
CA LYS A 239 -1.96 -6.15 -21.09
C LYS A 239 -0.78 -6.09 -22.06
N GLY A 240 -0.56 -4.93 -22.68
CA GLY A 240 0.55 -4.75 -23.61
C GLY A 240 1.92 -4.98 -22.97
N LEU A 241 2.10 -4.56 -21.71
CA LEU A 241 3.32 -4.83 -20.95
C LEU A 241 3.55 -6.34 -20.77
N ILE A 242 2.54 -7.09 -20.31
CA ILE A 242 2.64 -8.54 -20.10
C ILE A 242 2.97 -9.27 -21.42
N GLU A 243 2.25 -8.94 -22.50
CA GLU A 243 2.45 -9.56 -23.81
C GLU A 243 3.86 -9.28 -24.36
N SER A 244 4.38 -8.06 -24.16
CA SER A 244 5.74 -7.70 -24.59
C SER A 244 6.83 -8.54 -23.91
N LYS A 245 6.66 -8.87 -22.63
CA LYS A 245 7.59 -9.73 -21.86
C LYS A 245 7.46 -11.21 -22.20
N GLY A 246 6.26 -11.64 -22.63
CA GLY A 246 6.04 -12.99 -23.13
C GLY A 246 6.74 -13.26 -24.46
N ALA A 247 6.67 -12.32 -25.40
CA ALA A 247 7.30 -12.43 -26.71
C ALA A 247 8.84 -12.50 -26.65
N THR A 248 9.47 -11.81 -25.69
CA THR A 248 10.94 -11.83 -25.54
C THR A 248 11.47 -13.21 -25.11
N LYS A 249 10.64 -14.05 -24.48
CA LYS A 249 11.06 -15.39 -24.03
C LYS A 249 11.08 -16.42 -25.16
N SER A 250 10.21 -16.29 -26.16
CA SER A 250 10.18 -17.23 -27.29
C SER A 250 11.38 -17.09 -28.22
N GLU A 251 11.93 -15.88 -28.35
CA GLU A 251 13.08 -15.60 -29.24
C GLU A 251 14.44 -15.98 -28.61
N GLY A 252 14.52 -16.12 -27.28
CA GLY A 252 15.75 -16.49 -26.55
C GLY A 252 15.97 -17.98 -26.34
N SER A 253 15.01 -18.82 -26.70
CA SER A 253 15.06 -20.29 -26.57
C SER A 253 15.50 -21.04 -27.84
N GLU A 254 15.88 -20.30 -28.89
CA GLU A 254 16.52 -20.82 -30.12
C GLU A 254 18.03 -20.52 -30.12
N VAL A 255 18.80 -21.00 -29.13
CA VAL A 255 20.28 -21.10 -29.20
C VAL A 255 20.77 -22.37 -28.52
#